data_AF-A0A1V4XEW4-F1
#
_entry.id   AF-A0A1V4XEW4-F1
#
_cell.length_a   1.000
_cell.length_b   1.000
_cell.length_c   1.000
_cell.angle_alpha   90.00
_cell.angle_beta   90.00
_cell.angle_gamma   90.00
#
_symmetry.space_group_name_H-M   'P 1'
#
loop_
_entity.id
_entity.type
_entity.pdbx_description
1 polymer ?
#
loop_
_entity_poly.entity_id
_entity_poly.type
_entity_poly.pdbx_seq_one_letter_code
_entity_poly.pdbx_strand_id
1 'polypeptide(L)' 'MSPETKEPENFVSLYRRAFKEYGASALWSSSPVPDPTCEDALAITHSLRVEGDLNARRLAERIEKACRAAV' A
#
# COMPACT_ATOMS: atom_id res chain seq x y z
N MET A 1 -8.43 24.10 -18.31
CA MET A 1 -8.75 22.90 -17.53
C MET A 1 -7.89 21.78 -18.06
N SER A 2 -6.75 21.53 -17.44
CA SER A 2 -5.93 20.36 -17.79
C SER A 2 -6.66 19.11 -17.29
N PRO A 3 -6.76 18.04 -18.09
CA PRO A 3 -7.21 16.77 -17.56
C PRO A 3 -6.15 16.32 -16.57
N GLU A 4 -6.44 16.46 -15.27
CA GLU A 4 -5.76 15.67 -14.25
C GLU A 4 -6.13 14.21 -14.54
N THR A 5 -5.34 13.58 -15.41
CA THR A 5 -5.23 12.13 -15.49
C THR A 5 -4.92 11.71 -14.07
N LYS A 6 -5.95 11.28 -13.33
CA LYS A 6 -5.78 10.53 -12.09
C LYS A 6 -5.03 9.28 -12.52
N GLU A 7 -3.70 9.34 -12.51
CA GLU A 7 -2.87 8.18 -12.74
C GLU A 7 -3.45 7.09 -11.82
N PRO A 8 -3.73 5.90 -12.35
CA PRO A 8 -4.23 4.81 -11.52
C PRO A 8 -3.24 4.68 -10.36
N GLU A 9 -3.74 4.77 -9.13
CA GLU A 9 -2.87 4.75 -7.96
C GLU A 9 -1.99 3.51 -8.02
N ASN A 10 -0.70 3.74 -8.29
CA ASN A 10 0.24 2.65 -8.43
C ASN A 10 0.45 2.00 -7.06
N PHE A 11 0.41 0.66 -7.01
CA PHE A 11 0.64 -0.12 -5.80
C PHE A 11 2.01 0.24 -5.17
N VAL A 12 3.02 0.60 -5.98
CA VAL A 12 4.34 1.06 -5.50
C VAL A 12 4.22 2.34 -4.65
N SER A 13 3.42 3.30 -5.11
CA SER A 13 3.19 4.55 -4.37
C SER A 13 2.41 4.31 -3.09
N LEU A 14 1.40 3.42 -3.13
CA LEU A 14 0.62 3.03 -1.95
C LEU A 14 1.47 2.25 -0.93
N TYR A 15 2.35 1.37 -1.39
CA TYR A 15 3.30 0.63 -0.57
C TYR A 15 4.24 1.58 0.19
N ARG A 16 4.88 2.52 -0.52
CA ARG A 16 5.76 3.52 0.10
C ARG A 16 5.02 4.37 1.11
N ARG A 17 3.77 4.74 0.80
CA ARG A 17 2.89 5.48 1.71
C ARG A 17 2.59 4.67 2.97
N ALA A 18 2.32 3.37 2.85
CA ALA A 18 2.07 2.49 3.99
C ALA A 18 3.24 2.46 4.97
N PHE A 19 4.48 2.34 4.47
CA PHE A 19 5.67 2.41 5.32
C PHE A 19 5.90 3.79 5.93
N LYS A 20 5.58 4.87 5.21
CA LYS A 20 5.69 6.23 5.75
C LYS A 20 4.70 6.50 6.89
N GLU A 21 3.46 6.05 6.74
CA GLU A 21 2.36 6.35 7.68
C GLU A 21 2.26 5.33 8.82
N TYR A 22 2.50 4.05 8.52
CA TYR A 22 2.28 2.92 9.44
C TYR A 22 3.53 2.09 9.72
N GLY A 23 4.71 2.53 9.23
CA GLY A 23 6.00 1.87 9.42
C GLY A 23 6.32 1.56 10.88
N ALA A 24 6.08 2.51 11.77
CA ALA A 24 6.39 2.38 13.19
C ALA A 24 5.30 1.66 14.02
N SER A 25 4.10 1.45 13.45
CA SER A 25 2.95 0.92 14.18
C SER A 25 2.48 -0.43 13.67
N ALA A 26 2.09 -0.53 12.40
CA ALA A 26 1.53 -1.76 11.82
C ALA A 26 2.55 -2.54 10.97
N LEU A 27 3.69 -1.94 10.63
CA LEU A 27 4.72 -2.55 9.79
C LEU A 27 6.08 -2.61 10.49
N TRP A 28 6.11 -2.53 11.82
CA TRP A 28 7.34 -2.46 12.63
C TRP A 28 8.26 -3.68 12.47
N SER A 29 7.70 -4.83 12.09
CA SER A 29 8.41 -6.08 11.83
C SER A 29 8.84 -6.27 10.37
N SER A 30 8.44 -5.36 9.49
CA SER A 30 8.71 -5.40 8.05
C SER A 30 9.61 -4.24 7.63
N SER A 31 10.42 -4.44 6.59
CA SER A 31 11.26 -3.38 6.01
C SER A 31 10.83 -3.08 4.57
N PRO A 32 10.80 -1.81 4.15
CA PRO A 32 10.48 -1.44 2.78
C PRO A 32 11.58 -1.89 1.82
N VAL A 33 11.19 -2.51 0.70
CA VAL A 33 12.10 -2.85 -0.41
C VAL A 33 12.10 -1.75 -1.48
N PRO A 34 13.22 -1.56 -2.21
CA PRO A 34 13.36 -0.48 -3.19
C PRO A 34 12.45 -0.62 -4.42
N ASP A 35 12.26 -1.85 -4.89
CA ASP A 35 11.39 -2.20 -6.02
C ASP A 35 10.37 -3.28 -5.58
N PRO A 36 9.27 -2.86 -4.94
CA PRO A 36 8.29 -3.81 -4.42
C PRO A 36 7.54 -4.47 -5.58
N THR A 37 7.34 -5.77 -5.49
CA THR A 37 6.42 -6.50 -6.35
C THR A 37 4.98 -6.38 -5.83
N CYS A 38 4.00 -6.81 -6.64
CA CYS A 38 2.62 -6.93 -6.16
C CYS A 38 2.53 -7.86 -4.95
N GLU A 39 3.34 -8.92 -4.89
CA GLU A 39 3.35 -9.85 -3.76
C GLU A 39 3.87 -9.18 -2.47
N ASP A 40 4.95 -8.40 -2.57
CA ASP A 40 5.47 -7.61 -1.44
C ASP A 40 4.43 -6.61 -0.93
N ALA A 41 3.69 -5.98 -1.85
CA ALA A 41 2.65 -5.03 -1.51
C ALA A 41 1.43 -5.71 -0.88
N LEU A 42 1.04 -6.89 -1.36
CA LEU A 42 -0.03 -7.68 -0.76
C LEU A 42 0.36 -8.21 0.62
N ALA A 43 1.62 -8.58 0.85
CA ALA A 43 2.08 -9.10 2.14
C ALA A 43 1.84 -8.12 3.30
N ILE A 44 2.05 -6.81 3.07
CA ILE A 44 1.84 -5.79 4.11
C ILE A 44 0.36 -5.49 4.40
N THR A 45 -0.56 -5.86 3.50
CA THR A 45 -2.00 -5.59 3.67
C THR A 45 -2.60 -6.28 4.88
N HIS A 46 -2.08 -7.46 5.23
CA HIS A 46 -2.52 -8.21 6.40
C HIS A 46 -2.18 -7.43 7.69
N SER A 47 -0.93 -7.00 7.86
CA SER A 47 -0.51 -6.26 9.04
C SER A 47 -1.23 -4.91 9.16
N LEU A 48 -1.45 -4.21 8.04
CA LEU A 48 -2.27 -2.99 8.01
C LEU A 48 -3.71 -3.21 8.52
N ARG A 49 -4.30 -4.39 8.32
CA ARG A 49 -5.67 -4.70 8.78
C ARG A 49 -5.75 -5.10 10.24
N VAL A 50 -4.75 -5.84 10.70
CA VAL A 50 -4.69 -6.41 12.06
C VAL A 50 -4.18 -5.39 13.06
N GLU A 51 -3.09 -4.70 12.74
CA GLU A 51 -2.39 -3.80 13.67
C GLU A 51 -2.66 -2.32 13.37
N GLY A 52 -3.18 -2.00 12.18
CA GLY A 52 -3.50 -0.63 11.79
C GLY A 52 -4.89 -0.14 12.20
N ASP A 53 -5.20 1.09 11.81
CA ASP A 53 -6.50 1.74 12.02
C ASP A 53 -7.45 1.59 10.81
N LEU A 54 -8.60 2.26 10.86
CA LEU A 54 -9.57 2.24 9.75
C LEU A 54 -8.96 2.78 8.43
N ASN A 55 -8.03 3.73 8.51
CA ASN A 55 -7.37 4.27 7.32
C ASN A 55 -6.32 3.30 6.78
N ALA A 56 -5.62 2.55 7.66
CA ALA A 56 -4.71 1.48 7.26
C ALA A 56 -5.47 0.37 6.53
N ARG A 57 -6.66 0.01 7.01
CA ARG A 57 -7.56 -0.95 6.33
C ARG A 57 -7.95 -0.48 4.92
N ARG A 58 -8.35 0.79 4.78
CA ARG A 58 -8.64 1.37 3.47
C ARG A 58 -7.41 1.41 2.56
N LEU A 59 -6.23 1.67 3.12
CA LEU A 59 -4.98 1.65 2.37
C LEU A 59 -4.65 0.23 1.86
N ALA A 60 -4.86 -0.78 2.70
CA ALA A 60 -4.72 -2.19 2.32
C ALA A 60 -5.65 -2.57 1.15
N GLU A 61 -6.92 -2.18 1.20
CA GLU A 61 -7.88 -2.43 0.11
C GLU A 61 -7.45 -1.74 -1.21
N ARG A 62 -6.90 -0.53 -1.12
CA ARG A 62 -6.39 0.19 -2.30
C ARG A 62 -5.18 -0.51 -2.90
N ILE A 63 -4.27 -1.02 -2.06
CA ILE A 63 -3.10 -1.80 -2.51
C ILE A 63 -3.57 -3.05 -3.25
N GLU A 64 -4.52 -3.80 -2.71
CA GLU A 64 -5.07 -5.00 -3.37
C GLU A 64 -5.71 -4.68 -4.73
N LYS A 65 -6.51 -3.62 -4.78
CA LYS A 65 -7.16 -3.19 -6.02
C LYS A 65 -6.13 -2.77 -7.06
N ALA A 66 -5.07 -2.06 -6.66
CA ALA A 66 -3.99 -1.66 -7.54
C ALA A 66 -3.19 -2.86 -8.05
N CYS A 67 -2.87 -3.82 -7.19
CA CYS A 67 -2.18 -5.06 -7.60
C CYS A 67 -3.04 -5.87 -8.57
N ARG A 68 -4.34 -6.02 -8.32
CA ARG A 68 -5.26 -6.72 -9.22
C ARG A 68 -5.40 -6.05 -10.58
N ALA A 69 -5.29 -4.73 -10.64
CA ALA A 69 -5.35 -3.99 -11.91
C ALA A 69 -4.04 -4.04 -12.71
N ALA A 70 -2.94 -4.48 -12.09
CA ALA A 70 -1.63 -4.60 -12.73
C ALA A 70 -1.34 -6.00 -13.30
N VAL A 71 -2.20 -6.98 -13.02
CA VAL A 71 -2.18 -8.36 -13.54
C VAL A 71 -3.07 -8.44 -14.78
#